data_AF-A0A815E2D5-F1
#
_entry.id   AF-A0A815E2D5-F1
#
_cell.length_a   1.000
_cell.length_b   1.000
_cell.length_c   1.000
_cell.angle_alpha   90.00
_cell.angle_beta   90.00
_cell.angle_gamma   90.00
#
_symmetry.space_group_name_H-M   'P 1'
#
loop_
_entity.id
_entity.type
_entity.pdbx_description
1 polymer ?
#
loop_
_entity_poly.entity_id
_entity_poly.type
_entity_poly.pdbx_seq_one_letter_code
_entity_poly.pdbx_strand_id
1 'polypeptide(L)'
;MTERFHVLLRQLFEQNIEQQQPIFSVSLLLPNEIRLQHELNSTHLDYKHSLNCLPEDFAQHADIQPQKVAIILGEQSVTYGELLHSVNQLAFRLSTEFNVQPGDIVCQCIQRSIEMIVGQLAILACGAVYVALSPNDPPSHLAILIQQTGARLTLVQPTTRDKFDSIITTLDVTHDIQTDELPPPVQVKLDNLAYLVFTSGSTGEPKAVRFS
;
A
#
# COMPACT_ATOMS: atom_id res chain seq x y z
N MET A 1 25.92 -34.00 12.09
CA MET A 1 25.85 -33.88 13.57
C MET A 1 27.22 -33.64 14.19
N THR A 2 28.25 -34.42 13.83
CA THR A 2 29.60 -34.34 14.41
C THR A 2 30.26 -32.96 14.27
N GLU A 3 30.18 -32.30 13.11
CA GLU A 3 30.80 -30.98 12.89
C GLU A 3 30.21 -29.86 13.74
N ARG A 4 28.87 -29.82 13.88
CA ARG A 4 28.20 -28.82 14.74
C ARG A 4 28.53 -29.02 16.22
N PHE A 5 28.67 -30.28 16.64
CA PHE A 5 29.10 -30.61 18.00
C PHE A 5 30.55 -30.15 18.26
N HIS A 6 31.44 -30.29 17.27
CA HIS A 6 32.80 -29.74 17.38
C HIS A 6 32.81 -28.20 17.43
N VAL A 7 32.02 -27.53 16.60
CA VAL A 7 31.90 -26.05 16.62
C VAL A 7 31.36 -25.56 17.96
N LEU A 8 30.39 -26.27 18.54
CA LEU A 8 29.85 -25.99 19.88
C LEU A 8 30.92 -26.14 20.97
N LEU A 9 31.61 -27.28 21.02
CA LEU A 9 32.69 -27.51 22.00
C LEU A 9 33.81 -26.49 21.84
N ARG A 10 34.17 -26.13 20.61
CA ARG A 10 35.19 -25.11 20.33
C ARG A 10 34.81 -23.76 20.91
N GLN A 11 33.56 -23.32 20.71
CA GLN A 11 33.08 -22.07 21.28
C GLN A 11 33.07 -22.14 22.81
N LEU A 12 32.60 -23.24 23.40
CA LEU A 12 32.52 -23.40 24.87
C LEU A 12 33.87 -23.49 25.58
N PHE A 13 34.91 -24.02 24.92
CA PHE A 13 36.19 -24.34 25.56
C PHE A 13 37.40 -23.54 25.06
N GLU A 14 37.40 -23.03 23.82
CA GLU A 14 38.54 -22.29 23.24
C GLU A 14 38.35 -20.77 23.28
N GLN A 15 37.12 -20.29 23.13
CA GLN A 15 36.81 -18.91 23.47
C GLN A 15 36.64 -18.91 24.98
N ASN A 16 37.40 -18.08 25.71
CA ASN A 16 37.13 -17.78 27.12
C ASN A 16 35.76 -17.11 27.19
N ILE A 17 34.68 -17.88 26.98
CA ILE A 17 33.33 -17.47 27.25
C ILE A 17 33.39 -17.10 28.72
N GLU A 18 33.33 -15.80 29.01
CA GLU A 18 33.19 -15.31 30.37
C GLU A 18 32.13 -16.18 31.03
N GLN A 19 32.42 -16.73 32.22
CA GLN A 19 31.69 -17.82 32.88
C GLN A 19 30.19 -17.54 33.15
N GLN A 20 29.62 -16.48 32.56
CA GLN A 20 28.27 -15.96 32.71
C GLN A 20 27.55 -15.73 31.37
N GLN A 21 28.04 -16.19 30.21
CA GLN A 21 27.24 -16.05 28.99
C GLN A 21 26.08 -17.07 28.93
N PRO A 22 24.87 -16.65 28.51
CA PRO A 22 23.76 -17.56 28.32
C PRO A 22 24.00 -18.56 27.19
N ILE A 23 23.62 -19.83 27.38
CA ILE A 23 23.82 -20.91 26.38
C ILE A 23 23.19 -20.61 25.01
N PHE A 24 22.14 -19.79 24.94
CA PHE A 24 21.49 -19.40 23.69
C PHE A 24 22.32 -18.43 22.83
N SER A 25 23.43 -17.88 23.33
CA SER A 25 24.33 -17.01 22.55
C SER A 25 25.29 -17.80 21.66
N VAL A 26 25.43 -19.10 21.87
CA VAL A 26 26.37 -19.95 21.14
C VAL A 26 25.79 -20.34 19.78
N SER A 27 26.47 -19.98 18.70
CA SER A 27 26.00 -20.25 17.34
C SER A 27 26.36 -21.67 16.90
N LEU A 28 25.39 -22.37 16.31
CA LEU A 28 25.59 -23.69 15.70
C LEU A 28 25.83 -23.62 14.18
N LEU A 29 25.85 -22.42 13.61
CA LEU A 29 26.07 -22.24 12.18
C LEU A 29 27.50 -22.59 11.80
N LEU A 30 27.63 -23.46 10.81
CA LEU A 30 28.91 -23.80 10.22
C LEU A 30 29.38 -22.67 9.28
N PRO A 31 30.69 -22.51 9.04
CA PRO A 31 31.21 -21.45 8.17
C PRO A 31 30.61 -21.45 6.75
N ASN A 32 30.31 -22.64 6.19
CA ASN A 32 29.65 -22.76 4.89
C ASN A 32 28.17 -22.32 4.92
N GLU A 33 27.47 -22.49 6.04
CA GLU A 33 26.09 -22.04 6.22
C GLU A 33 26.02 -20.51 6.37
N ILE A 34 27.00 -19.90 7.06
CA ILE A 34 27.17 -18.45 7.10
C ILE A 34 27.44 -17.92 5.68
N ARG A 35 28.31 -18.59 4.91
CA ARG A 35 28.56 -18.21 3.51
C ARG A 35 27.30 -18.33 2.65
N LEU A 36 26.55 -19.43 2.78
CA LEU A 36 25.29 -19.63 2.07
C LEU A 36 24.27 -18.55 2.43
N GLN A 37 24.17 -18.16 3.70
CA GLN A 37 23.31 -17.05 4.13
C GLN A 37 23.68 -15.74 3.42
N HIS A 38 24.98 -15.42 3.33
CA HIS A 38 25.44 -14.23 2.60
C HIS A 38 25.13 -14.34 1.10
N GLU A 39 25.38 -15.49 0.48
CA GLU A 39 25.09 -15.73 -0.94
C GLU A 39 23.59 -15.58 -1.24
N LEU A 40 22.72 -16.18 -0.42
CA LEU A 40 21.27 -16.07 -0.56
C LEU A 40 20.74 -14.65 -0.31
N ASN A 41 21.40 -13.88 0.57
CA ASN A 41 21.06 -12.49 0.85
C ASN A 41 21.78 -11.48 -0.06
N SER A 42 22.61 -11.94 -1.01
CA SER A 42 23.28 -11.09 -2.00
C SER A 42 22.32 -10.71 -3.13
N THR A 43 21.18 -10.14 -2.76
CA THR A 43 20.10 -9.70 -3.67
C THR A 43 20.20 -8.22 -4.03
N HIS A 44 21.34 -7.59 -3.76
CA HIS A 44 21.59 -6.20 -4.13
C HIS A 44 21.55 -6.07 -5.65
N LEU A 45 20.56 -5.35 -6.14
CA LEU A 45 20.46 -4.93 -7.52
C LEU A 45 20.71 -3.42 -7.54
N ASP A 46 21.56 -2.95 -8.46
CA ASP A 46 21.70 -1.53 -8.76
C ASP A 46 20.44 -1.06 -9.51
N TYR A 47 19.32 -1.05 -8.80
CA TYR A 47 18.08 -0.50 -9.32
C TYR A 47 18.24 1.01 -9.34
N LYS A 48 18.26 1.59 -10.56
CA LYS A 48 18.08 3.03 -10.71
C LYS A 48 16.63 3.33 -10.32
N HIS A 49 16.40 3.54 -9.03
CA HIS A 49 15.10 3.95 -8.55
C HIS A 49 14.64 5.17 -9.35
N SER A 50 13.41 5.13 -9.82
CA SER A 50 12.75 6.37 -10.24
C SER A 50 12.84 7.32 -9.05
N LEU A 51 13.27 8.56 -9.31
CA LEU A 51 13.21 9.60 -8.28
C LEU A 51 11.77 10.05 -8.02
N ASN A 52 10.86 9.64 -8.90
CA ASN A 52 9.45 10.00 -8.88
C ASN A 52 8.63 8.98 -8.09
N CYS A 53 7.51 9.44 -7.55
CA CYS A 53 6.52 8.56 -6.93
C CYS A 53 5.57 7.96 -7.98
N LEU A 54 4.84 6.90 -7.61
CA LEU A 54 3.87 6.23 -8.50
C LEU A 54 2.92 7.18 -9.28
N PRO A 55 2.25 8.17 -8.65
CA PRO A 55 1.35 9.07 -9.39
C PRO A 55 2.09 9.94 -10.43
N GLU A 56 3.34 10.33 -10.15
CA GLU A 56 4.17 11.13 -11.05
C GLU A 56 4.64 10.29 -12.25
N ASP A 57 5.16 9.08 -12.00
CA ASP A 57 5.55 8.15 -13.07
C ASP A 57 4.37 7.75 -13.95
N PHE A 58 3.19 7.56 -13.34
CA PHE A 58 1.96 7.27 -14.07
C PHE A 58 1.55 8.44 -14.97
N ALA A 59 1.51 9.67 -14.45
CA ALA A 59 1.17 10.86 -15.21
C ALA A 59 2.15 11.08 -16.38
N GLN A 60 3.46 10.96 -16.12
CA GLN A 60 4.48 11.08 -17.15
C GLN A 60 4.32 10.01 -18.24
N HIS A 61 4.03 8.76 -17.87
CA HIS A 61 3.81 7.71 -18.86
C HIS A 61 2.55 7.97 -19.70
N ALA A 62 1.49 8.46 -19.08
CA ALA A 62 0.23 8.79 -19.75
C ALA A 62 0.39 9.96 -20.72
N ASP A 63 1.22 10.96 -20.41
CA ASP A 63 1.57 12.05 -21.34
C ASP A 63 2.35 11.54 -22.56
N ILE A 64 3.25 10.57 -22.36
CA ILE A 64 4.07 10.01 -23.45
C ILE A 64 3.26 9.05 -24.32
N GLN A 65 2.36 8.25 -23.74
CA GLN A 65 1.62 7.19 -24.44
C GLN A 65 0.10 7.26 -24.20
N PRO A 66 -0.58 8.40 -24.47
CA PRO A 66 -1.97 8.60 -24.05
C PRO A 66 -2.95 7.62 -24.71
N GLN A 67 -2.69 7.21 -25.95
CA GLN A 67 -3.56 6.32 -26.73
C GLN A 67 -3.32 4.82 -26.46
N LYS A 68 -2.34 4.47 -25.63
CA LYS A 68 -2.05 3.08 -25.32
C LYS A 68 -3.03 2.58 -24.27
N VAL A 69 -3.49 1.34 -24.40
CA VAL A 69 -4.37 0.71 -23.42
C VAL A 69 -3.64 0.54 -22.08
N ALA A 70 -4.25 1.04 -21.01
CA ALA A 70 -3.77 0.94 -19.63
C ALA A 70 -4.47 -0.18 -18.86
N ILE A 71 -5.80 -0.27 -18.98
CA ILE A 71 -6.62 -1.25 -18.26
C ILE A 71 -7.51 -2.00 -19.25
N ILE A 72 -7.64 -3.31 -19.06
CA ILE A 72 -8.63 -4.16 -19.74
C ILE A 72 -9.46 -4.87 -18.66
N LEU A 73 -10.78 -4.73 -18.73
CA LEU A 73 -11.73 -5.40 -17.85
C LEU A 73 -12.86 -6.02 -18.68
N GLY A 74 -12.78 -7.32 -18.92
CA GLY A 74 -13.70 -8.00 -19.84
C GLY A 74 -13.56 -7.44 -21.25
N GLU A 75 -14.65 -6.91 -21.81
CA GLU A 75 -14.68 -6.28 -23.13
C GLU A 75 -14.37 -4.78 -23.09
N GLN A 76 -14.24 -4.18 -21.90
CA GLN A 76 -13.93 -2.77 -21.74
C GLN A 76 -12.40 -2.57 -21.73
N SER A 77 -11.95 -1.50 -22.36
CA SER A 77 -10.56 -1.05 -22.29
C SER A 77 -10.51 0.46 -22.07
N VAL A 78 -9.55 0.90 -21.25
CA VAL A 78 -9.30 2.32 -20.99
C VAL A 78 -7.84 2.61 -21.32
N THR A 79 -7.61 3.68 -22.07
CA THR A 79 -6.28 4.15 -22.43
C THR A 79 -5.63 4.92 -21.28
N TYR A 80 -4.31 5.13 -21.34
CA TYR A 80 -3.61 5.90 -20.31
C TYR A 80 -4.12 7.34 -20.21
N GLY A 81 -4.45 7.98 -21.33
CA GLY A 81 -4.98 9.34 -21.34
C GLY A 81 -6.36 9.43 -20.70
N GLU A 82 -7.26 8.51 -21.04
CA GLU A 82 -8.59 8.42 -20.42
C GLU A 82 -8.49 8.13 -18.92
N LEU A 83 -7.61 7.21 -18.52
CA LEU A 83 -7.40 6.87 -17.13
C LEU A 83 -6.85 8.06 -16.33
N LEU A 84 -5.83 8.75 -16.85
CA LEU A 84 -5.27 9.94 -16.21
C LEU A 84 -6.31 11.05 -16.08
N HIS A 85 -7.15 11.24 -17.10
CA HIS A 85 -8.23 12.21 -17.04
C HIS A 85 -9.22 11.90 -15.90
N SER A 86 -9.71 10.65 -15.79
CA SER A 86 -10.58 10.24 -14.68
C SER A 86 -9.91 10.36 -13.31
N VAL A 87 -8.61 10.06 -13.22
CA VAL A 87 -7.80 10.21 -12.00
C VAL A 87 -7.72 11.68 -11.58
N ASN A 88 -7.42 12.58 -12.51
CA ASN A 88 -7.33 14.02 -12.23
C ASN A 88 -8.68 14.59 -11.78
N GLN A 89 -9.77 14.18 -12.42
CA GLN A 89 -11.11 14.59 -12.02
C GLN A 89 -11.46 14.18 -10.59
N LEU A 90 -11.19 12.93 -10.23
CA LEU A 90 -11.46 12.45 -8.88
C LEU A 90 -10.51 13.11 -7.86
N ALA A 91 -9.22 13.25 -8.18
CA ALA A 91 -8.24 13.90 -7.32
C ALA A 91 -8.61 15.38 -7.07
N PHE A 92 -9.09 16.08 -8.09
CA PHE A 92 -9.59 17.44 -7.96
C PHE A 92 -10.71 17.49 -6.91
N ARG A 93 -11.76 16.67 -7.03
CA ARG A 93 -12.86 16.63 -6.07
C ARG A 93 -12.40 16.27 -4.65
N LEU A 94 -11.52 15.27 -4.52
CA LEU A 94 -10.94 14.88 -3.24
C LEU A 94 -10.29 16.10 -2.55
N SER A 95 -9.50 16.87 -3.30
CA SER A 95 -8.80 18.03 -2.76
C SER A 95 -9.70 19.25 -2.52
N THR A 96 -10.67 19.54 -3.39
CA THR A 96 -11.43 20.80 -3.35
C THR A 96 -12.77 20.67 -2.63
N GLU A 97 -13.51 19.59 -2.86
CA GLU A 97 -14.82 19.36 -2.24
C GLU A 97 -14.69 18.72 -0.86
N PHE A 98 -13.73 17.79 -0.70
CA PHE A 98 -13.55 17.01 0.53
C PHE A 98 -12.31 17.43 1.33
N ASN A 99 -11.54 18.40 0.84
CA ASN A 99 -10.36 18.95 1.50
C ASN A 99 -9.34 17.87 1.92
N VAL A 100 -9.17 16.82 1.10
CA VAL A 100 -8.15 15.79 1.32
C VAL A 100 -6.78 16.43 1.18
N GLN A 101 -5.95 16.26 2.21
CA GLN A 101 -4.59 16.78 2.25
C GLN A 101 -3.56 15.65 2.16
N PRO A 102 -2.30 15.95 1.78
CA PRO A 102 -1.23 14.96 1.81
C PRO A 102 -1.10 14.31 3.19
N GLY A 103 -1.01 12.98 3.23
CA GLY A 103 -0.98 12.17 4.44
C GLY A 103 -2.34 11.86 5.08
N ASP A 104 -3.45 12.44 4.61
CA ASP A 104 -4.78 12.00 5.04
C ASP A 104 -5.02 10.55 4.60
N ILE A 105 -5.83 9.82 5.37
CA ILE A 105 -6.25 8.46 5.03
C ILE A 105 -7.64 8.51 4.41
N VAL A 106 -7.78 7.92 3.22
CA VAL A 106 -9.04 7.75 2.51
C VAL A 106 -9.33 6.26 2.37
N CYS A 107 -10.44 5.81 2.94
CA CYS A 107 -10.87 4.43 2.79
C CYS A 107 -11.46 4.22 1.38
N GLN A 108 -11.44 2.98 0.91
CA GLN A 108 -12.04 2.61 -0.36
C GLN A 108 -12.73 1.26 -0.24
N CYS A 109 -14.02 1.21 -0.52
CA CYS A 109 -14.83 -0.01 -0.51
C CYS A 109 -15.57 -0.15 -1.83
N ILE A 110 -14.86 -0.61 -2.85
CA ILE A 110 -15.32 -0.72 -4.23
C ILE A 110 -15.06 -2.16 -4.69
N GLN A 111 -15.96 -2.75 -5.46
CA GLN A 111 -15.68 -4.05 -6.08
C GLN A 111 -14.61 -3.92 -7.16
N ARG A 112 -14.13 -5.04 -7.68
CA ARG A 112 -13.14 -5.02 -8.76
C ARG A 112 -13.74 -4.35 -10.01
N SER A 113 -13.24 -3.15 -10.32
CA SER A 113 -13.67 -2.35 -11.48
C SER A 113 -12.55 -1.40 -11.94
N ILE A 114 -12.77 -0.65 -13.02
CA ILE A 114 -11.84 0.40 -13.47
C ILE A 114 -11.82 1.54 -12.45
N GLU A 115 -12.98 1.90 -11.91
CA GLU A 115 -13.15 2.97 -10.91
C GLU A 115 -12.42 2.65 -9.61
N MET A 116 -12.23 1.36 -9.30
CA MET A 116 -11.37 0.95 -8.19
C MET A 116 -9.92 1.46 -8.39
N ILE A 117 -9.38 1.32 -9.61
CA ILE A 117 -8.02 1.79 -9.93
C ILE A 117 -7.97 3.31 -9.99
N VAL A 118 -8.99 3.95 -10.56
CA VAL A 118 -9.14 5.43 -10.55
C VAL A 118 -9.10 5.96 -9.12
N GLY A 119 -9.86 5.34 -8.20
CA GLY A 119 -9.88 5.71 -6.79
C GLY A 119 -8.51 5.64 -6.12
N GLN A 120 -7.76 4.54 -6.34
CA GLN A 120 -6.43 4.37 -5.77
C GLN A 120 -5.45 5.42 -6.29
N LEU A 121 -5.39 5.60 -7.62
CA LEU A 121 -4.49 6.57 -8.24
C LEU A 121 -4.85 8.01 -7.86
N ALA A 122 -6.14 8.35 -7.75
CA ALA A 122 -6.59 9.68 -7.35
C ALA A 122 -6.24 10.01 -5.88
N ILE A 123 -6.39 9.05 -4.97
CA ILE A 123 -5.96 9.21 -3.57
C ILE A 123 -4.45 9.45 -3.51
N LEU A 124 -3.66 8.64 -4.23
CA LEU A 124 -2.20 8.78 -4.28
C LEU A 124 -1.77 10.10 -4.94
N ALA A 125 -2.48 10.57 -5.97
CA ALA A 125 -2.22 11.86 -6.61
C ALA A 125 -2.46 13.04 -5.66
N CYS A 126 -3.34 12.90 -4.67
CA CYS A 126 -3.51 13.87 -3.59
C CYS A 126 -2.41 13.78 -2.50
N GLY A 127 -1.44 12.86 -2.65
CA GLY A 127 -0.47 12.52 -1.61
C GLY A 127 -1.10 11.85 -0.39
N ALA A 128 -2.33 11.35 -0.51
CA ALA A 128 -3.06 10.69 0.55
C ALA A 128 -2.85 9.17 0.52
N VAL A 129 -3.25 8.52 1.60
CA VAL A 129 -3.05 7.09 1.86
C VAL A 129 -4.37 6.37 1.62
N TYR A 130 -4.38 5.36 0.74
CA TYR A 130 -5.60 4.57 0.56
C TYR A 130 -5.65 3.36 1.52
N VAL A 131 -6.86 3.01 1.97
CA VAL A 131 -7.13 1.74 2.68
C VAL A 131 -8.15 0.95 1.86
N ALA A 132 -7.78 -0.23 1.40
CA ALA A 132 -8.72 -1.12 0.72
C ALA A 132 -9.56 -1.88 1.76
N LEU A 133 -10.87 -1.59 1.80
CA LEU A 133 -11.87 -2.30 2.60
C LEU A 133 -12.57 -3.33 1.72
N SER A 134 -12.93 -4.49 2.30
CA SER A 134 -13.61 -5.54 1.56
C SER A 134 -15.12 -5.26 1.45
N PRO A 135 -15.69 -5.21 0.23
CA PRO A 135 -17.14 -5.09 0.05
C PRO A 135 -17.95 -6.23 0.66
N ASN A 136 -17.32 -7.37 0.92
CA ASN A 136 -17.98 -8.54 1.51
C ASN A 136 -18.09 -8.44 3.03
N ASP A 137 -17.40 -7.48 3.66
CA ASP A 137 -17.41 -7.33 5.10
C ASP A 137 -18.75 -6.73 5.57
N PRO A 138 -19.25 -7.15 6.74
CA PRO A 138 -20.45 -6.55 7.32
C PRO A 138 -20.16 -5.11 7.80
N PRO A 139 -21.16 -4.21 7.82
CA PRO A 139 -21.01 -2.82 8.27
C PRO A 139 -20.35 -2.67 9.65
N SER A 140 -20.65 -3.58 10.59
CA SER A 140 -20.04 -3.57 11.93
C SER A 140 -18.52 -3.79 11.89
N HIS A 141 -18.02 -4.62 10.99
CA HIS A 141 -16.58 -4.84 10.83
C HIS A 141 -15.92 -3.63 10.15
N LEU A 142 -16.55 -3.09 9.11
CA LEU A 142 -16.08 -1.90 8.40
C LEU A 142 -15.95 -0.69 9.34
N ALA A 143 -16.92 -0.50 10.26
CA ALA A 143 -16.88 0.55 11.27
C ALA A 143 -15.64 0.45 12.17
N ILE A 144 -15.28 -0.76 12.62
CA ILE A 144 -14.07 -0.99 13.44
C ILE A 144 -12.81 -0.60 12.66
N LEU A 145 -12.70 -1.04 11.40
CA LEU A 145 -11.54 -0.74 10.57
C LEU A 145 -11.41 0.78 10.32
N ILE A 146 -12.51 1.45 9.97
CA ILE A 146 -12.53 2.91 9.77
C ILE A 146 -12.15 3.65 11.05
N GLN A 147 -12.66 3.22 12.20
CA GLN A 147 -12.32 3.84 13.48
C GLN A 147 -10.80 3.73 13.78
N GLN A 148 -10.17 2.61 13.43
CA GLN A 148 -8.73 2.41 13.60
C GLN A 148 -7.88 3.28 12.67
N THR A 149 -8.39 3.66 11.48
CA THR A 149 -7.65 4.53 10.55
C THR A 149 -7.80 6.01 10.89
N GLY A 150 -8.91 6.41 11.51
CA GLY A 150 -9.25 7.83 11.68
C GLY A 150 -9.60 8.53 10.37
N ALA A 151 -9.89 7.76 9.31
CA ALA A 151 -10.33 8.30 8.03
C ALA A 151 -11.63 9.10 8.19
N ARG A 152 -11.76 10.17 7.41
CA ARG A 152 -12.99 11.01 7.37
C ARG A 152 -13.82 10.80 6.10
N LEU A 153 -13.25 10.11 5.11
CA LEU A 153 -13.86 9.88 3.81
C LEU A 153 -13.66 8.42 3.38
N THR A 154 -14.70 7.85 2.76
CA THR A 154 -14.62 6.56 2.06
C THR A 154 -15.09 6.69 0.61
N LEU A 155 -14.28 6.22 -0.33
CA LEU A 155 -14.68 5.99 -1.71
C LEU A 155 -15.56 4.74 -1.81
N VAL A 156 -16.73 4.86 -2.43
CA VAL A 156 -17.71 3.79 -2.58
C VAL A 156 -18.22 3.73 -4.02
N GLN A 157 -19.00 2.70 -4.32
CA GLN A 157 -19.83 2.61 -5.53
C GLN A 157 -21.29 2.39 -5.09
N PRO A 158 -22.29 2.50 -5.99
CA PRO A 158 -23.70 2.39 -5.61
C PRO A 158 -24.03 1.13 -4.80
N THR A 159 -23.42 -0.01 -5.14
CA THR A 159 -23.68 -1.29 -4.46
C THR A 159 -23.04 -1.43 -3.08
N THR A 160 -22.09 -0.57 -2.70
CA THR A 160 -21.40 -0.60 -1.41
C THR A 160 -21.75 0.57 -0.50
N ARG A 161 -22.35 1.63 -1.04
CA ARG A 161 -22.66 2.88 -0.32
C ARG A 161 -23.45 2.66 0.96
N ASP A 162 -24.52 1.87 0.91
CA ASP A 162 -25.44 1.64 2.04
C ASP A 162 -24.76 1.00 3.27
N LYS A 163 -23.58 0.37 3.08
CA LYS A 163 -22.81 -0.20 4.20
C LYS A 163 -22.21 0.87 5.12
N PHE A 164 -22.15 2.11 4.66
CA PHE A 164 -21.47 3.22 5.35
C PHE A 164 -22.43 4.29 5.88
N ASP A 165 -23.74 4.05 5.79
CA ASP A 165 -24.75 4.95 6.33
C ASP A 165 -24.49 5.23 7.81
N SER A 166 -24.34 6.51 8.15
CA SER A 166 -24.01 6.99 9.50
C SER A 166 -22.65 6.53 10.07
N ILE A 167 -21.77 5.90 9.27
CA ILE A 167 -20.41 5.52 9.69
C ILE A 167 -19.41 6.63 9.35
N ILE A 168 -19.43 7.10 8.10
CA ILE A 168 -18.42 8.01 7.54
C ILE A 168 -18.98 8.72 6.31
N THR A 169 -18.44 9.89 5.95
CA THR A 169 -18.76 10.54 4.68
C THR A 169 -18.35 9.64 3.51
N THR A 170 -19.24 9.48 2.54
CA THR A 170 -19.02 8.67 1.34
C THR A 170 -18.92 9.52 0.09
N LEU A 171 -18.03 9.14 -0.82
CA LEU A 171 -17.94 9.68 -2.18
C LEU A 171 -18.11 8.53 -3.16
N ASP A 172 -19.14 8.62 -4.00
CA ASP A 172 -19.37 7.67 -5.07
C ASP A 172 -18.43 7.94 -6.25
N VAL A 173 -17.59 6.96 -6.58
CA VAL A 173 -16.60 7.07 -7.67
C VAL A 173 -17.19 6.86 -9.06
N THR A 174 -18.41 6.33 -9.17
CA THR A 174 -19.04 6.06 -10.47
C THR A 174 -19.86 7.24 -10.98
N HIS A 175 -20.02 8.29 -10.16
CA HIS A 175 -20.70 9.50 -10.61
C HIS A 175 -19.83 10.22 -11.63
N ASP A 176 -20.40 10.52 -12.80
CA ASP A 176 -19.73 11.31 -13.83
C ASP A 176 -19.27 12.64 -13.25
N ILE A 177 -17.96 12.85 -13.27
CA ILE A 177 -17.33 14.11 -12.91
C ILE A 177 -17.14 14.86 -14.22
N GLN A 178 -17.75 16.04 -14.35
CA GLN A 178 -17.54 16.90 -15.50
C GLN A 178 -16.69 18.09 -15.08
N THR A 179 -15.38 17.88 -15.01
CA THR A 179 -14.41 18.96 -14.85
C THR A 179 -13.14 18.66 -15.64
N ASP A 180 -12.56 19.69 -16.24
CA ASP A 180 -11.21 19.65 -16.81
C ASP A 180 -10.19 20.30 -15.87
N GLU A 181 -10.62 20.68 -14.66
CA GLU A 181 -9.72 21.26 -13.66
C GLU A 181 -8.78 20.20 -13.10
N LEU A 182 -7.51 20.60 -12.97
CA LEU A 182 -6.47 19.76 -12.39
C LEU A 182 -6.46 19.93 -10.87
N PRO A 183 -6.17 18.85 -10.11
CA PRO A 183 -5.95 18.98 -8.68
C PRO A 183 -4.80 19.96 -8.39
N PRO A 184 -4.81 20.62 -7.21
CA PRO A 184 -3.67 21.41 -6.76
C PRO A 184 -2.38 20.57 -6.79
N PRO A 185 -1.23 21.16 -7.16
CA PRO A 185 0.02 20.42 -7.19
C PRO A 185 0.40 19.95 -5.77
N VAL A 186 0.66 18.66 -5.63
CA VAL A 186 1.12 18.04 -4.40
C VAL A 186 2.51 17.46 -4.64
N GLN A 187 3.44 17.69 -3.71
CA GLN A 187 4.73 17.01 -3.72
C GLN A 187 4.62 15.70 -2.94
N VAL A 188 4.61 14.57 -3.66
CA VAL A 188 4.65 13.23 -3.07
C VAL A 188 6.11 12.79 -2.96
N LYS A 189 6.49 12.18 -1.83
CA LYS A 189 7.84 11.68 -1.59
C LYS A 189 7.83 10.16 -1.44
N LEU A 190 8.95 9.52 -1.80
CA LEU A 190 9.10 8.06 -1.74
C LEU A 190 8.98 7.46 -0.32
N ASP A 191 9.15 8.28 0.72
CA ASP A 191 8.98 7.88 2.11
C ASP A 191 7.57 8.18 2.66
N ASN A 192 6.68 8.77 1.85
CA ASN A 192 5.30 8.95 2.24
C ASN A 192 4.57 7.61 2.26
N LEU A 193 3.65 7.47 3.21
CA LEU A 193 2.79 6.30 3.27
C LEU A 193 1.89 6.28 2.02
N ALA A 194 1.86 5.16 1.29
CA ALA A 194 1.04 5.00 0.09
C ALA A 194 -0.28 4.27 0.41
N TYR A 195 -0.21 3.18 1.19
CA TYR A 195 -1.41 2.42 1.53
C TYR A 195 -1.33 1.66 2.85
N LEU A 196 -2.53 1.31 3.34
CA LEU A 196 -2.74 0.47 4.51
C LEU A 196 -3.47 -0.81 4.12
N VAL A 197 -3.00 -1.94 4.64
CA VAL A 197 -3.70 -3.24 4.53
C VAL A 197 -3.98 -3.78 5.91
N PHE A 198 -5.23 -4.15 6.18
CA PHE A 198 -5.59 -4.84 7.41
C PHE A 198 -5.35 -6.34 7.27
N THR A 199 -4.76 -6.91 8.32
CA THR A 199 -4.54 -8.36 8.45
C THR A 199 -5.25 -8.87 9.70
N SER A 200 -5.62 -10.14 9.70
CA SER A 200 -6.17 -10.80 10.88
C SER A 200 -5.08 -10.87 11.97
N GLY A 201 -5.25 -10.10 13.03
CA GLY A 201 -4.34 -10.18 14.17
C GLY A 201 -4.53 -11.50 14.92
N SER A 202 -3.44 -12.04 15.48
CA SER A 202 -3.47 -13.22 16.35
C SER A 202 -4.35 -13.05 17.61
N THR A 203 -4.62 -11.80 17.99
CA THR A 203 -5.51 -11.42 19.11
C THR A 203 -6.97 -11.30 18.71
N GLY A 204 -7.31 -11.55 17.44
CA GLY A 204 -8.66 -11.35 16.87
C GLY A 204 -8.95 -9.92 16.43
N GLU A 205 -8.15 -8.94 16.88
CA GLU A 205 -8.25 -7.55 16.42
C GLU A 205 -7.45 -7.33 15.14
N PRO A 206 -8.04 -6.69 14.10
CA PRO A 206 -7.31 -6.33 12.89
C PRO A 206 -6.11 -5.41 13.16
N LYS A 207 -5.03 -5.61 12.41
CA LYS A 207 -3.83 -4.76 12.47
C LYS A 207 -3.53 -4.18 11.09
N ALA A 208 -3.32 -2.87 11.04
CA ALA A 208 -2.93 -2.16 9.83
C ALA A 208 -1.42 -2.31 9.59
N VAL A 209 -1.06 -2.85 8.43
CA VAL A 209 0.30 -2.86 7.90
C VAL A 209 0.46 -1.64 7.00
N ARG A 210 1.58 -0.93 7.16
CA ARG A 210 1.91 0.33 6.49
C ARG A 210 2.90 0.10 5.36
N PHE A 211 2.60 0.62 4.18
CA PHE A 211 3.47 0.56 3.01
C PHE A 211 3.68 1.97 2.47
N SER A 212 4.94 2.42 2.49
CA SER A 212 5.41 3.62 1.78
C SER A 212 5.79 3.27 0.35
#